data_AF-A0A2N1RJH1-F1
#
_entry.id   AF-A0A2N1RJH1-F1
#
_cell.length_a   1.000
_cell.length_b   1.000
_cell.length_c   1.000
_cell.angle_alpha   90.00
_cell.angle_beta   90.00
_cell.angle_gamma   90.00
#
_symmetry.space_group_name_H-M   'P 1'
#
loop_
_entity.id
_entity.type
_entity.pdbx_description
1 polymer ?
#
loop_
_entity_poly.entity_id
_entity_poly.type
_entity_poly.pdbx_seq_one_letter_code
_entity_poly.pdbx_strand_id
1 'polypeptide(L)'
;MTEIDEGYFFWKRVDMARSKQITLKHIVEDAGLNYHLVKVQRSCNRIPKALDAAKLASVLDVSLEWLLTGKLWNEVPETILDSNKRRQVSKIFHVLLASDSQKWQSVESALGIRPNSD
;
A
#
# COMPACT_ATOMS: atom_id res chain seq x y z
N MET A 1 1.15 -8.10 -22.95
CA MET A 1 1.63 -6.79 -22.47
C MET A 1 3.14 -6.86 -22.48
N THR A 2 3.77 -5.97 -23.21
CA THR A 2 5.23 -5.84 -23.25
C THR A 2 5.68 -4.88 -22.15
N GLU A 3 6.94 -4.93 -21.70
CA GLU A 3 7.48 -3.99 -20.69
C GLU A 3 7.27 -2.51 -21.08
N ILE A 4 7.25 -2.22 -22.40
CA ILE A 4 6.98 -0.88 -22.95
C ILE A 4 5.56 -0.40 -22.59
N ASP A 5 4.59 -1.31 -22.56
CA ASP A 5 3.21 -0.99 -22.19
C ASP A 5 3.12 -0.64 -20.69
N GLU A 6 3.85 -1.37 -19.84
CA GLU A 6 3.82 -1.20 -18.39
C GLU A 6 4.36 0.17 -17.96
N GLY A 7 5.50 0.57 -18.52
CA GLY A 7 6.08 1.86 -18.22
C GLY A 7 5.27 3.03 -18.78
N TYR A 8 4.67 2.88 -19.95
CA TYR A 8 3.72 3.85 -20.48
C TYR A 8 2.54 4.07 -19.51
N PHE A 9 1.91 2.99 -19.03
CA PHE A 9 0.79 3.09 -18.09
C PHE A 9 1.21 3.61 -16.72
N PHE A 10 2.41 3.28 -16.25
CA PHE A 10 2.97 3.87 -15.02
C PHE A 10 3.02 5.40 -15.13
N TRP A 11 3.63 5.95 -16.19
CA TRP A 11 3.75 7.40 -16.36
C TRP A 11 2.41 8.08 -16.61
N LYS A 12 1.48 7.40 -17.30
CA LYS A 12 0.10 7.88 -17.43
C LYS A 12 -0.58 8.03 -16.07
N ARG A 13 -0.39 7.07 -15.16
CA ARG A 13 -0.96 7.14 -13.80
C ARG A 13 -0.31 8.21 -12.94
N VAL A 14 1.01 8.41 -13.06
CA VAL A 14 1.71 9.55 -12.45
C VAL A 14 1.08 10.88 -12.90
N ASP A 15 0.79 11.03 -14.20
CA ASP A 15 0.15 12.24 -14.72
C ASP A 15 -1.31 12.38 -14.27
N MET A 16 -2.03 11.27 -14.06
CA MET A 16 -3.40 11.27 -13.57
C MET A 16 -3.51 11.63 -12.08
N ALA A 17 -2.58 11.15 -11.25
CA ALA A 17 -2.55 11.45 -9.81
C ALA A 17 -2.11 12.89 -9.51
N ARG A 18 -1.32 13.48 -10.40
CA ARG A 18 -0.84 14.85 -10.26
C ARG A 18 -1.95 15.88 -10.47
N SER A 19 -2.06 16.84 -9.55
CA SER A 19 -2.87 18.05 -9.76
C SER A 19 -2.43 18.83 -11.00
N LYS A 20 -3.39 19.34 -11.79
CA LYS A 20 -3.11 20.11 -13.02
C LYS A 20 -2.28 21.38 -12.79
N GLN A 21 -2.22 21.87 -11.56
CA GLN A 21 -1.46 23.07 -11.17
C GLN A 21 0.01 22.76 -10.88
N ILE A 22 0.36 21.49 -10.66
CA ILE A 22 1.69 21.06 -10.25
C ILE A 22 2.42 20.45 -11.46
N THR A 23 3.69 20.80 -11.63
CA THR A 23 4.52 20.25 -12.71
C THR A 23 5.15 18.91 -12.31
N LEU A 24 5.57 18.10 -13.29
CA LEU A 24 6.33 16.87 -13.01
C LEU A 24 7.64 17.21 -12.28
N LYS A 25 8.28 18.32 -12.67
CA LYS A 25 9.51 18.78 -12.07
C LYS A 25 9.35 19.00 -10.56
N HIS A 26 8.28 19.68 -10.15
CA HIS A 26 7.99 19.93 -8.75
C HIS A 26 7.84 18.63 -7.94
N ILE A 27 7.01 17.69 -8.41
CA ILE A 27 6.83 16.39 -7.73
C ILE A 27 8.15 15.62 -7.60
N VAL A 28 8.97 15.65 -8.65
CA VAL A 28 10.25 14.93 -8.67
C VAL A 28 11.25 15.58 -7.71
N GLU A 29 11.25 16.91 -7.62
CA GLU A 29 12.08 17.65 -6.66
C GLU A 29 11.62 17.42 -5.22
N ASP A 30 10.30 17.45 -4.95
CA ASP A 30 9.72 17.13 -3.64
C ASP A 30 9.99 15.68 -3.21
N ALA A 31 10.06 14.75 -4.17
CA ALA A 31 10.45 13.36 -3.94
C ALA A 31 11.95 13.18 -3.67
N GLY A 32 12.75 14.27 -3.75
CA GLY A 32 14.21 14.22 -3.60
C GLY A 32 14.91 13.46 -4.72
N LEU A 33 14.35 13.50 -5.94
CA LEU A 33 14.85 12.77 -7.11
C LEU A 33 15.46 13.71 -8.15
N ASN A 34 16.34 13.16 -9.00
CA ASN A 34 16.94 13.91 -10.09
C ASN A 34 15.93 14.06 -11.26
N TYR A 35 15.46 15.28 -11.50
CA TYR A 35 14.51 15.58 -12.57
C TYR A 35 14.99 15.18 -13.97
N HIS A 36 16.27 15.33 -14.29
CA HIS A 36 16.80 15.00 -15.61
C HIS A 36 16.77 13.50 -15.86
N LEU A 37 17.11 12.70 -14.83
CA LEU A 37 17.01 11.25 -14.89
C LEU A 37 15.56 10.79 -15.08
N VAL A 38 14.63 11.33 -14.28
CA VAL A 38 13.20 10.99 -14.37
C VAL A 38 12.63 11.39 -15.73
N LYS A 39 13.01 12.55 -16.26
CA LYS A 39 12.60 12.99 -17.60
C LYS A 39 13.01 11.98 -18.68
N VAL A 40 14.24 11.47 -18.64
CA VAL A 40 14.72 10.45 -19.57
C VAL A 40 13.99 9.13 -19.39
N GLN A 41 13.83 8.66 -18.15
CA GLN A 41 13.07 7.44 -17.83
C GLN A 41 11.65 7.52 -18.40
N ARG A 42 10.98 8.65 -18.22
CA ARG A 42 9.65 8.91 -18.78
C ARG A 42 9.63 8.89 -20.31
N SER A 43 10.56 9.56 -20.99
CA SER A 43 10.59 9.53 -22.46
C SER A 43 10.85 8.13 -23.03
N CYS A 44 11.53 7.28 -22.27
CA CYS A 44 11.81 5.90 -22.66
C CYS A 44 10.76 4.90 -22.16
N ASN A 45 9.65 5.34 -21.57
CA ASN A 45 8.66 4.49 -20.90
C ASN A 45 9.31 3.48 -19.93
N ARG A 46 10.34 3.90 -19.20
CA ARG A 46 11.02 3.08 -18.21
C ARG A 46 10.50 3.42 -16.83
N ILE A 47 10.09 2.40 -16.08
CA ILE A 47 9.71 2.55 -14.67
C ILE A 47 10.99 2.84 -13.86
N PRO A 48 10.99 3.83 -12.95
CA PRO A 48 12.09 4.04 -12.01
C PRO A 48 12.35 2.79 -11.16
N LYS A 49 13.48 2.75 -10.46
CA LYS A 49 13.71 1.68 -9.47
C LYS A 49 12.64 1.74 -8.38
N ALA A 50 12.35 0.59 -7.75
CA ALA A 50 11.27 0.46 -6.78
C ALA A 50 11.27 1.56 -5.70
N LEU A 51 12.45 1.93 -5.17
CA LEU A 51 12.57 3.00 -4.17
C LEU A 51 12.21 4.39 -4.72
N ASP A 52 12.64 4.71 -5.94
CA ASP A 52 12.34 5.99 -6.58
C ASP A 52 10.86 6.07 -6.97
N ALA A 53 10.29 4.94 -7.45
CA ALA A 53 8.87 4.84 -7.72
C ALA A 53 8.03 4.99 -6.43
N ALA A 54 8.49 4.42 -5.30
CA ALA A 54 7.84 4.59 -4.00
C ALA A 54 7.88 6.05 -3.52
N LYS A 55 8.99 6.76 -3.73
CA LYS A 55 9.11 8.19 -3.40
C LYS A 55 8.11 9.03 -4.21
N LEU A 56 7.98 8.76 -5.51
CA LEU A 56 6.97 9.41 -6.35
C LEU A 56 5.55 9.13 -5.85
N ALA A 57 5.25 7.87 -5.50
CA ALA A 57 3.96 7.47 -4.95
C ALA A 57 3.62 8.24 -3.66
N SER A 58 4.60 8.38 -2.75
CA SER A 58 4.45 9.10 -1.49
C SER A 58 4.14 10.58 -1.67
N VAL A 59 4.79 11.27 -2.62
CA VAL A 59 4.52 12.69 -2.90
C VAL A 59 3.16 12.89 -3.57
N LEU A 60 2.73 11.92 -4.37
CA LEU A 60 1.45 11.94 -5.07
C LEU A 60 0.26 11.48 -4.20
N ASP A 61 0.51 11.10 -2.93
CA ASP A 61 -0.49 10.54 -2.01
C ASP A 61 -1.27 9.34 -2.61
N VAL A 62 -0.55 8.43 -3.27
CA VAL A 62 -1.10 7.20 -3.84
C VAL A 62 -0.24 5.98 -3.47
N SER A 63 -0.80 4.77 -3.56
CA SER A 63 0.01 3.57 -3.36
C SER A 63 0.94 3.31 -4.56
N LEU A 64 2.14 2.79 -4.28
CA LEU A 64 3.05 2.31 -5.33
C LEU A 64 2.38 1.24 -6.20
N GLU A 65 1.63 0.33 -5.58
CA GLU A 65 0.87 -0.71 -6.28
C GLU A 65 -0.07 -0.11 -7.32
N TRP A 66 -0.80 0.95 -6.98
CA TRP A 66 -1.69 1.61 -7.93
C TRP A 66 -0.91 2.22 -9.09
N LEU A 67 0.24 2.85 -8.85
CA LEU A 67 1.10 3.35 -9.92
C LEU A 67 1.61 2.23 -10.85
N LEU A 68 1.88 1.04 -10.32
CA LEU A 68 2.38 -0.10 -11.09
C LEU A 68 1.27 -0.85 -11.85
N THR A 69 0.12 -1.05 -11.20
CA THR A 69 -0.91 -1.99 -11.68
C THR A 69 -2.21 -1.29 -12.09
N GLY A 70 -2.46 -0.08 -11.62
CA GLY A 70 -3.74 0.62 -11.73
C GLY A 70 -4.83 0.11 -10.80
N LYS A 71 -4.53 -0.86 -9.93
CA LYS A 71 -5.49 -1.42 -8.97
C LYS A 71 -5.36 -0.73 -7.62
N LEU A 72 -6.49 -0.37 -7.03
CA LEU A 72 -6.57 0.07 -5.64
C LEU A 72 -6.76 -1.18 -4.78
N TRP A 73 -6.15 -1.18 -3.59
CA TRP A 73 -6.25 -2.28 -2.60
C TRP A 73 -7.70 -2.57 -2.13
N ASN A 74 -8.68 -1.78 -2.60
CA ASN A 74 -10.10 -1.99 -2.40
C ASN A 74 -10.66 -3.20 -3.16
N GLU A 75 -9.90 -3.83 -4.07
CA GLU A 75 -10.09 -5.26 -4.38
C GLU A 75 -9.57 -6.10 -3.21
N VAL A 76 -10.19 -5.92 -2.04
CA VAL A 76 -10.09 -6.90 -0.94
C VAL A 76 -10.49 -8.23 -1.58
N PRO A 77 -9.66 -9.28 -1.54
CA PRO A 77 -10.11 -10.60 -1.97
C PRO A 77 -11.42 -10.87 -1.23
N GLU A 78 -12.52 -11.15 -1.95
CA GLU A 78 -13.79 -11.48 -1.33
C GLU A 78 -13.53 -12.56 -0.26
N THR A 79 -13.56 -12.13 1.00
CA THR A 79 -13.48 -12.93 2.23
C THR A 79 -12.17 -13.70 2.51
N ILE A 80 -11.23 -13.09 3.25
CA ILE A 80 -10.26 -13.86 4.06
C ILE A 80 -11.00 -14.73 5.11
N LEU A 81 -12.17 -14.27 5.56
CA LEU A 81 -13.05 -14.98 6.49
C LEU A 81 -14.45 -15.14 5.87
N ASP A 82 -14.81 -16.37 5.51
CA ASP A 82 -16.18 -16.73 5.16
C ASP A 82 -17.14 -16.47 6.35
N SER A 83 -18.45 -16.51 6.10
CA SER A 83 -19.49 -16.22 7.09
C SER A 83 -19.41 -17.10 8.34
N ASN A 84 -18.92 -18.35 8.20
CA ASN A 84 -18.76 -19.26 9.33
C ASN A 84 -17.57 -18.85 10.19
N LYS A 85 -16.43 -18.51 9.58
CA LYS A 85 -15.26 -17.99 10.30
C LYS A 85 -15.58 -16.67 11.01
N ARG A 86 -16.34 -15.76 10.39
CA ARG A 86 -16.80 -14.52 11.04
C ARG A 86 -17.64 -14.80 12.28
N ARG A 87 -18.58 -15.76 12.19
CA ARG A 87 -19.40 -16.19 13.33
C ARG A 87 -18.55 -16.82 14.43
N GLN A 88 -17.55 -17.62 14.09
CA GLN A 88 -16.63 -18.21 15.07
C GLN A 88 -15.81 -17.15 15.79
N VAL A 89 -15.22 -16.21 15.05
CA VAL A 89 -14.46 -15.09 15.62
C VAL A 89 -15.34 -14.23 16.54
N SER A 90 -16.58 -13.93 16.13
CA SER A 90 -17.53 -13.19 16.97
C SER A 90 -17.86 -13.93 18.29
N LYS A 91 -18.03 -15.25 18.26
CA LYS A 91 -18.22 -16.06 19.47
C LYS A 91 -17.00 -16.02 20.38
N ILE A 92 -15.81 -16.12 19.82
CA ILE A 92 -14.55 -16.02 20.58
C ILE A 92 -14.49 -14.65 21.27
N PHE A 93 -14.77 -13.55 20.56
CA PHE A 93 -14.78 -12.22 21.17
C PHE A 93 -15.80 -12.10 22.32
N HIS A 94 -17.02 -12.63 22.17
CA HIS A 94 -17.99 -12.61 23.26
C HIS A 94 -17.50 -13.36 24.51
N VAL A 95 -16.84 -14.52 24.33
CA VAL A 95 -16.26 -15.27 25.44
C VAL A 95 -15.13 -14.48 26.10
N LEU A 96 -14.25 -13.88 25.31
CA LEU A 96 -13.13 -13.09 25.82
C LEU A 96 -13.62 -11.85 26.59
N LEU A 97 -14.61 -11.12 26.08
CA LEU A 97 -15.18 -9.95 26.76
C LEU A 97 -15.79 -10.26 28.13
N ALA A 98 -16.25 -11.48 28.34
CA ALA A 98 -16.79 -11.95 29.61
C ALA A 98 -15.75 -12.71 30.48
N SER A 99 -14.50 -12.80 30.03
CA SER A 99 -13.45 -13.57 30.71
C SER A 99 -12.63 -12.71 31.67
N ASP A 100 -12.10 -13.35 32.70
CA ASP A 100 -11.18 -12.77 33.67
C ASP A 100 -9.77 -12.53 33.09
N SER A 101 -8.95 -11.76 33.82
CA SER A 101 -7.60 -11.37 33.41
C SER A 101 -6.67 -12.56 33.17
N GLN A 102 -6.85 -13.67 33.89
CA GLN A 102 -6.00 -14.86 33.74
C GLN A 102 -6.25 -15.57 32.40
N LYS A 103 -7.52 -15.64 31.98
CA LYS A 103 -7.88 -16.18 30.65
C LYS A 103 -7.39 -15.29 29.53
N TRP A 104 -7.45 -13.97 29.69
CA TRP A 104 -6.87 -13.03 28.73
C TRP A 104 -5.37 -13.23 28.56
N GLN A 105 -4.61 -13.33 29.66
CA GLN A 105 -3.18 -13.61 29.62
C GLN A 105 -2.85 -14.94 28.91
N SER A 106 -3.68 -15.97 29.12
CA SER A 106 -3.52 -17.26 28.45
C SER A 106 -3.73 -17.15 26.94
N VAL A 107 -4.70 -16.33 26.51
CA VAL A 107 -5.00 -16.07 25.09
C VAL A 107 -3.89 -15.23 24.44
N GLU A 108 -3.43 -14.18 25.12
CA GLU A 108 -2.29 -13.36 24.67
C GLU A 108 -1.03 -14.22 24.50
N SER A 109 -0.75 -15.10 25.47
CA SER A 109 0.35 -16.06 25.39
C SER A 109 0.22 -16.99 24.19
N ALA A 110 -0.96 -17.57 23.95
CA ALA A 110 -1.22 -18.45 22.80
C ALA A 110 -1.07 -17.72 21.45
N LEU A 111 -1.39 -16.43 21.41
CA LEU A 111 -1.22 -15.57 20.24
C LEU A 111 0.20 -15.01 20.09
N GLY A 112 1.10 -15.29 21.04
CA GLY A 112 2.48 -14.80 21.04
C GLY A 112 2.61 -13.29 21.30
N ILE A 113 1.57 -12.66 21.85
CA ILE A 113 1.58 -11.26 22.24
C ILE A 113 2.30 -11.16 23.58
N ARG A 114 3.48 -10.55 23.60
CA ARG A 114 4.20 -10.27 24.84
C ARG A 114 3.64 -8.98 25.44
N PRO A 115 3.39 -8.91 26.77
CA PRO A 115 3.07 -7.64 27.39
C PRO A 115 4.25 -6.68 27.18
N ASN A 116 3.97 -5.47 26.70
CA ASN A 116 4.94 -4.39 26.75
C ASN A 116 5.28 -4.17 28.23
N SER A 117 6.52 -4.50 28.60
CA SER A 117 7.08 -4.09 29.87
C SER A 117 7.38 -2.59 29.78
N ASP A 118 6.43 -1.78 30.25
CA ASP A 118 6.67 -0.40 30.68
C ASP A 118 7.44 -0.39 32.02
#